data_AF-A0A285L769-F1
#
_entry.id   AF-A0A285L769-F1
#
_cell.length_a   1.000
_cell.length_b   1.000
_cell.length_c   1.000
_cell.angle_alpha   90.00
_cell.angle_beta   90.00
_cell.angle_gamma   90.00
#
_symmetry.space_group_name_H-M   'P 1'
#
loop_
_entity.id
_entity.type
_entity.pdbx_description
1 polymer ?
#
loop_
_entity_poly.entity_id
_entity_poly.type
_entity_poly.pdbx_seq_one_letter_code
_entity_poly.pdbx_strand_id
1 'polypeptide(L)'
;MASLESLYVTLSRAKEHVQVYTDNQECWQDLVKQSDSGKTAHDLLHWESDRETLTGNRLLGTASPLDKTALGRRVLAANGLEGDTMARFIAAGKKYPSPYVALPVWTRRGKEAG
;
A
#
# COMPACT_ATOMS: atom_id res chain seq x y z
N MET A 1 12.07 -20.71 -18.56
CA MET A 1 12.07 -19.65 -17.53
C MET A 1 12.26 -20.31 -16.18
N ALA A 2 13.20 -19.83 -15.37
CA ALA A 2 13.44 -20.35 -14.04
C ALA A 2 12.44 -19.71 -13.07
N SER A 3 11.55 -20.50 -12.47
CA SER A 3 10.65 -20.08 -11.40
C SER A 3 10.57 -21.16 -10.33
N LEU A 4 10.26 -20.76 -9.11
CA LEU A 4 10.08 -21.68 -7.98
C LEU A 4 8.98 -22.70 -8.26
N GLU A 5 7.89 -22.28 -8.91
CA GLU A 5 6.79 -23.17 -9.30
C GLU A 5 7.23 -24.23 -10.31
N SER A 6 7.97 -23.82 -11.35
CA SER A 6 8.50 -24.74 -12.35
C SER A 6 9.48 -25.74 -11.73
N LEU A 7 10.38 -25.27 -10.87
CA LEU A 7 11.33 -26.15 -10.18
C LEU A 7 10.64 -27.06 -9.18
N TYR A 8 9.66 -26.56 -8.45
CA TYR A 8 8.87 -27.37 -7.54
C TYR A 8 8.19 -28.50 -8.30
N VAL A 9 7.49 -28.21 -9.40
CA VAL A 9 6.82 -29.24 -10.22
C VAL A 9 7.80 -30.27 -10.79
N THR A 10 8.98 -29.82 -11.23
CA THR A 10 9.92 -30.67 -11.96
C THR A 10 10.83 -31.48 -11.04
N LEU A 11 11.36 -30.86 -9.99
CA LEU A 11 12.34 -31.47 -9.08
C LEU A 11 11.69 -32.21 -7.91
N SER A 12 10.55 -31.74 -7.38
CA SER A 12 9.92 -32.38 -6.21
C SER A 12 9.35 -33.78 -6.50
N ARG A 13 9.14 -34.11 -7.77
CA ARG A 13 8.59 -35.40 -8.20
C ARG A 13 9.65 -36.49 -8.35
N ALA A 14 10.93 -36.13 -8.30
CA ALA A 14 12.02 -37.09 -8.44
C ALA A 14 12.17 -37.92 -7.15
N LYS A 15 12.34 -39.23 -7.31
CA LYS A 15 12.57 -40.17 -6.19
C LYS A 15 14.05 -40.34 -5.84
N GLU A 16 14.92 -39.91 -6.74
CA GLU A 16 16.37 -40.03 -6.63
C GLU A 16 17.04 -38.66 -6.88
N HIS A 17 18.37 -38.63 -6.78
CA HIS A 17 19.16 -37.41 -6.96
C HIS A 17 18.96 -36.80 -8.37
N VAL A 18 18.74 -35.48 -8.44
CA VAL A 18 18.59 -34.72 -9.69
C VAL A 18 19.75 -33.74 -9.86
N GLN A 19 20.35 -33.73 -11.05
CA GLN A 19 21.37 -32.76 -11.43
C GLN A 19 20.81 -31.79 -12.47
N VAL A 20 20.96 -30.48 -12.23
CA VAL A 20 20.47 -29.40 -13.11
C VAL A 20 21.67 -28.66 -13.68
N TYR A 21 21.62 -28.37 -14.98
CA TYR A 21 22.63 -27.59 -15.68
C TYR A 21 22.06 -26.21 -16.04
N THR A 22 22.81 -25.15 -15.73
CA THR A 22 22.43 -23.76 -15.98
C THR A 22 23.63 -23.03 -16.58
N ASP A 23 23.39 -22.02 -17.41
CA ASP A 23 24.42 -21.14 -17.96
C ASP A 23 25.08 -20.25 -16.89
N ASN A 24 24.31 -19.73 -15.94
CA ASN A 24 24.80 -18.98 -14.79
C ASN A 24 24.01 -19.32 -13.52
N GLN A 25 24.66 -20.04 -12.60
CA GLN A 25 24.03 -20.52 -11.37
C GLN A 25 23.51 -19.38 -10.49
N GLU A 26 24.26 -18.28 -10.35
CA GLU A 26 23.90 -17.16 -9.48
C GLU A 26 22.65 -16.44 -10.01
N CYS A 27 22.68 -16.08 -11.29
CA CYS A 27 21.54 -15.48 -11.98
C CYS A 27 20.29 -16.38 -11.92
N TRP A 28 20.46 -17.68 -12.15
CA TRP A 28 19.38 -18.64 -12.10
C TRP A 28 18.77 -18.76 -10.69
N GLN A 29 19.59 -18.79 -9.64
CA GLN A 29 19.12 -18.81 -8.26
C GLN A 29 18.34 -17.54 -7.90
N ASP A 30 18.78 -16.38 -8.38
CA ASP A 30 18.08 -15.11 -8.11
C ASP A 30 16.74 -15.05 -8.82
N LEU A 31 16.64 -15.52 -10.07
CA LEU A 31 15.37 -15.61 -10.80
C LEU A 31 14.37 -16.53 -10.10
N VAL A 32 14.84 -17.65 -9.52
CA VAL A 32 14.00 -18.57 -8.76
C VAL A 32 13.51 -17.95 -7.46
N LYS A 33 14.35 -17.21 -6.75
CA LYS A 33 13.95 -16.50 -5.52
C LYS A 33 12.98 -15.35 -5.80
N GLN A 34 13.12 -14.69 -6.94
CA GLN A 34 12.27 -13.59 -7.37
C GLN A 34 10.96 -14.03 -8.03
N SER A 35 10.76 -15.32 -8.28
CA SER A 35 9.55 -15.76 -8.95
C SER A 35 8.33 -15.54 -8.04
N ASP A 36 7.59 -14.50 -8.35
CA ASP A 36 6.28 -14.22 -7.78
C ASP A 36 5.23 -15.13 -8.44
N SER A 37 4.17 -15.49 -7.71
CA SER A 37 3.07 -16.33 -8.20
C SER A 37 2.18 -15.63 -9.25
N GLY A 38 2.65 -14.48 -9.76
CA GLY A 38 1.88 -13.55 -10.56
C GLY A 38 0.85 -12.78 -9.73
N LYS A 39 0.45 -11.63 -10.26
CA LYS A 39 -0.68 -10.88 -9.72
C LYS A 39 -1.98 -11.58 -10.08
N THR A 40 -2.87 -11.72 -9.11
CA THR A 40 -4.21 -12.24 -9.36
C THR A 40 -5.04 -11.23 -10.15
N ALA A 41 -6.15 -11.67 -10.75
CA ALA A 41 -7.09 -10.75 -11.39
C ALA A 41 -7.63 -9.72 -10.39
N HIS A 42 -7.78 -10.10 -9.11
CA HIS A 42 -8.19 -9.19 -8.05
C HIS A 42 -7.14 -8.07 -7.84
N ASP A 43 -5.87 -8.45 -7.72
CA ASP A 43 -4.78 -7.49 -7.51
C ASP A 43 -4.64 -6.50 -8.67
N LEU A 44 -4.99 -6.91 -9.89
CA LEU A 44 -4.98 -6.02 -11.06
C LEU A 44 -6.21 -5.12 -11.12
N LEU A 45 -7.40 -5.66 -10.84
CA LEU A 45 -8.66 -4.93 -10.96
C LEU A 45 -8.93 -3.99 -9.78
N HIS A 46 -8.46 -4.35 -8.58
CA HIS A 46 -8.78 -3.64 -7.34
C HIS A 46 -7.59 -2.90 -6.72
N TRP A 47 -6.48 -2.78 -7.46
CA TRP A 47 -5.25 -2.17 -6.96
C TRP A 47 -5.46 -0.77 -6.33
N GLU A 48 -6.30 0.08 -6.92
CA GLU A 48 -6.60 1.42 -6.39
C GLU A 48 -7.38 1.35 -5.09
N SER A 49 -8.38 0.47 -5.04
CA SER A 49 -9.23 0.26 -3.87
C SER A 49 -8.42 -0.27 -2.68
N ASP A 50 -7.51 -1.21 -2.94
CA ASP A 50 -6.64 -1.77 -1.92
C ASP A 50 -5.66 -0.71 -1.41
N ARG A 51 -5.08 0.09 -2.31
CA ARG A 51 -4.19 1.19 -1.93
C ARG A 51 -4.88 2.23 -1.05
N GLU A 52 -6.13 2.55 -1.35
CA GLU A 52 -6.93 3.47 -0.54
C GLU A 52 -7.25 2.88 0.82
N THR A 53 -7.66 1.62 0.87
CA THR A 53 -7.96 0.91 2.13
C THR A 53 -6.73 0.84 3.02
N LEU A 54 -5.55 0.53 2.45
CA LEU A 54 -4.27 0.56 3.16
C LEU A 54 -3.94 1.95 3.70
N THR A 55 -4.21 2.99 2.91
CA THR A 55 -3.99 4.38 3.35
C THR A 55 -4.94 4.77 4.49
N GLY A 56 -6.22 4.40 4.38
CA GLY A 56 -7.23 4.62 5.42
C GLY A 56 -6.85 3.91 6.72
N ASN A 57 -6.47 2.64 6.64
CA ASN A 57 -6.03 1.85 7.78
C ASN A 57 -4.78 2.44 8.44
N ARG A 58 -3.81 2.90 7.64
CA ARG A 58 -2.62 3.58 8.14
C ARG A 58 -2.96 4.88 8.89
N LEU A 59 -3.78 5.75 8.28
CA LEU A 59 -4.22 6.99 8.91
C LEU A 59 -4.96 6.71 10.20
N LEU A 60 -5.88 5.75 10.18
CA LEU A 60 -6.65 5.33 11.35
C LEU A 60 -5.74 4.80 12.46
N GLY A 61 -4.77 3.93 12.14
CA GLY A 61 -3.82 3.37 13.10
C GLY A 61 -2.97 4.43 13.80
N THR A 62 -2.60 5.50 13.07
CA THR A 62 -1.82 6.63 13.62
C THR A 62 -2.65 7.71 14.32
N ALA A 63 -3.97 7.73 14.14
CA ALA A 63 -4.81 8.79 14.67
C ALA A 63 -5.06 8.67 16.19
N SER A 64 -5.22 9.81 16.85
CA SER A 64 -5.59 9.84 18.27
C SER A 64 -7.09 9.55 18.45
N PRO A 65 -7.48 8.74 19.46
CA PRO A 65 -8.87 8.58 19.90
C PRO A 65 -9.56 9.91 20.22
N LEU A 66 -10.87 9.98 19.99
CA LEU A 66 -11.66 11.21 20.17
C LEU A 66 -11.77 11.63 21.64
N ASP A 67 -11.86 10.68 22.56
CA ASP A 67 -11.92 10.90 24.01
C ASP A 67 -10.67 11.61 24.56
N LYS A 68 -9.50 11.41 23.92
CA LYS A 68 -8.23 12.05 24.31
C LYS A 68 -8.12 13.52 23.94
N THR A 69 -8.97 14.03 23.04
CA THR A 69 -8.90 15.42 22.57
C THR A 69 -10.14 16.21 23.00
N ALA A 70 -9.98 17.48 23.41
CA ALA A 70 -11.12 18.31 23.82
C ALA A 70 -12.17 18.48 22.71
N LEU A 71 -11.72 18.65 21.47
CA LEU A 71 -12.59 18.71 20.29
C LEU A 71 -13.30 17.37 20.06
N GLY A 72 -12.60 16.25 20.21
CA GLY A 72 -13.19 14.92 20.05
C GLY A 72 -14.26 14.62 21.09
N ARG A 73 -14.03 14.97 22.37
CA ARG A 73 -15.06 14.85 23.42
C ARG A 73 -16.30 15.69 23.15
N ARG A 74 -16.12 16.93 22.62
CA ARG A 74 -17.27 17.75 22.19
C ARG A 74 -18.05 17.09 21.06
N VAL A 75 -17.37 16.50 20.08
CA VAL A 75 -18.02 15.78 18.98
C VAL A 75 -18.75 14.53 19.49
N LEU A 76 -18.17 13.76 20.41
CA LEU A 76 -18.84 12.61 21.04
C LEU A 76 -20.11 13.05 21.77
N ALA A 77 -20.02 14.08 22.62
CA ALA A 77 -21.16 14.61 23.36
C ALA A 77 -22.26 15.17 22.43
N ALA A 78 -21.88 15.88 21.37
CA ALA A 78 -22.83 16.42 20.39
C ALA A 78 -23.61 15.33 19.63
N ASN A 79 -23.04 14.13 19.49
CA ASN A 79 -23.67 12.98 18.83
C ASN A 79 -24.27 11.98 19.83
N GLY A 80 -24.30 12.29 21.13
CA GLY A 80 -24.84 11.39 22.17
C GLY A 80 -24.05 10.07 22.32
N LEU A 81 -22.77 10.07 21.93
CA LEU A 81 -21.91 8.90 22.05
C LEU A 81 -21.22 8.93 23.41
N GLU A 82 -21.66 8.04 24.31
CA GLU A 82 -21.14 7.88 25.66
C GLU A 82 -20.43 6.52 25.83
N GLY A 83 -19.44 6.44 26.72
CA GLY A 83 -18.70 5.22 27.00
C GLY A 83 -17.39 5.06 26.21
N ASP A 84 -16.87 3.83 26.19
CA ASP A 84 -15.63 3.50 25.49
C ASP A 84 -15.87 3.50 23.97
N THR A 85 -15.19 4.40 23.24
CA THR A 85 -15.40 4.59 21.80
C THR A 85 -14.10 4.40 21.03
N MET A 86 -14.14 3.62 19.96
CA MET A 86 -13.01 3.43 19.05
C MET A 86 -12.87 4.56 18.02
N ALA A 87 -13.67 5.63 18.17
CA ALA A 87 -13.72 6.71 17.20
C ALA A 87 -12.39 7.49 17.17
N ARG A 88 -11.97 7.86 15.96
CA ARG A 88 -10.72 8.60 15.70
C ARG A 88 -10.96 9.62 14.59
N PHE A 89 -10.27 10.76 14.64
CA PHE A 89 -10.26 11.69 13.51
C PHE A 89 -9.29 11.21 12.44
N ILE A 90 -9.76 11.10 11.21
CA ILE A 90 -8.94 10.88 10.04
C ILE A 90 -9.20 11.97 9.01
N ALA A 91 -8.15 12.53 8.44
CA ALA A 91 -8.22 13.47 7.32
C ALA A 91 -7.70 12.78 6.06
N ALA A 92 -8.43 11.77 5.59
CA ALA A 92 -8.21 11.20 4.27
C ALA A 92 -8.73 12.26 3.28
N GLY A 93 -7.83 12.98 2.59
CA GLY A 93 -8.21 13.96 1.58
C GLY A 93 -9.13 13.38 0.48
N LYS A 94 -9.55 14.21 -0.49
CA LYS A 94 -10.42 13.73 -1.57
C LYS A 94 -9.75 12.59 -2.35
N LYS A 95 -10.46 11.47 -2.52
CA LYS A 95 -10.05 10.31 -3.34
C LYS A 95 -9.61 10.74 -4.74
N TYR A 96 -10.41 11.59 -5.38
CA TYR A 96 -10.08 12.26 -6.64
C TYR A 96 -10.01 13.77 -6.40
N PRO A 97 -8.81 14.34 -6.17
CA PRO A 97 -8.68 15.79 -6.09
C PRO A 97 -8.99 16.40 -7.45
N SER A 98 -9.64 17.57 -7.45
CA SER A 98 -9.85 18.31 -8.69
C SER A 98 -8.49 18.61 -9.32
N PRO A 99 -8.29 18.33 -10.62
CA PRO A 99 -7.04 18.70 -11.28
C PRO A 99 -6.94 20.23 -11.35
N TYR A 100 -5.76 20.76 -11.06
CA TYR A 100 -5.46 22.18 -11.19
C TYR A 100 -4.26 22.36 -12.12
N VAL A 101 -4.31 23.41 -12.94
CA VAL A 101 -3.15 23.92 -13.66
C VAL A 101 -2.55 25.02 -12.81
N ALA A 102 -1.31 24.83 -12.34
CA ALA A 102 -0.57 25.83 -11.61
C ALA A 102 0.43 26.52 -12.54
N LEU A 103 0.40 27.85 -12.57
CA LEU A 103 1.42 28.67 -13.20
C LEU A 103 2.25 29.32 -12.09
N PRO A 104 3.60 29.29 -12.18
CA PRO A 104 4.44 29.95 -11.19
C PRO A 104 4.17 31.46 -11.17
N VAL A 105 4.12 32.03 -9.99
CA VAL A 105 3.94 33.46 -9.76
C VAL A 105 5.27 34.07 -9.33
N TRP A 106 5.62 35.22 -9.91
CA TRP A 106 6.81 35.97 -9.53
C TRP A 106 6.43 37.31 -8.91
N THR A 107 7.22 37.72 -7.92
CA THR A 107 7.20 39.08 -7.40
C THR A 107 7.69 40.07 -8.46
N ARG A 108 7.40 41.37 -8.29
CA ARG A 108 7.92 42.45 -9.15
C ARG A 108 9.45 42.48 -9.28
N ARG A 109 10.18 41.82 -8.39
CA ARG A 109 11.65 41.70 -8.38
C ARG A 109 12.16 40.38 -8.98
N GLY A 110 11.29 39.59 -9.63
CA GLY A 110 11.67 38.35 -10.29
C GLY A 110 11.91 37.16 -9.34
N LYS A 111 11.53 37.27 -8.06
CA LYS A 111 11.63 36.17 -7.10
C LYS A 111 10.35 35.35 -7.09
N GLU A 112 10.46 34.03 -7.01
CA GLU A 112 9.35 33.08 -6.85
C GLU A 112 8.44 33.48 -5.66
N ALA A 113 7.13 33.48 -5.88
CA ALA A 113 6.12 33.98 -4.95
C ALA A 113 4.99 32.98 -4.67
N GLY A 114 5.02 31.79 -5.29
CA GLY A 114 4.03 30.73 -5.15
C GLY A 114 3.51 30.20 -6.47
#